data_AF-R7HVH3-F1
#
_entry.id   AF-R7HVH3-F1
#
_cell.length_a   1.000
_cell.length_b   1.000
_cell.length_c   1.000
_cell.angle_alpha   90.00
_cell.angle_beta   90.00
_cell.angle_gamma   90.00
#
_symmetry.space_group_name_H-M   'P 1'
#
loop_
_entity.id
_entity.type
_entity.pdbx_description
1 polymer ?
#
loop_
_entity_poly.entity_id
_entity_poly.type
_entity_poly.pdbx_seq_one_letter_code
_entity_poly.pdbx_strand_id
1 'polypeptide(L)'
;MANLIDSYKKVYENKNAHISLGIIAIIWTLLSTLWDIKSGNINNYRQNPFDIIFNIIIGAYSIQFLHNSINNIENGVIPILKKIPWVMLVGIIQLNIVWGIYACIFLILAVLAYMLTHFLILPILIIIALLFIAMFIYYIFLAFADNLKVKGLFNIKLIFNIIPYTIKPLYKNTIKFLLFTLLIVAVYILLYVLAGLSGVDKIINITNDLYLFDLLMNIIASYIVIITWYFAFPYSLIDSYKELIKPILRKEEDNGANA
;
A
#
# COMPACT_ATOMS: atom_id res chain seq x y z
N MET A 1 -18.22 11.29 2.04
CA MET A 1 -17.14 11.01 1.06
C MET A 1 -15.86 11.72 1.46
N ALA A 2 -15.02 11.05 2.26
CA ALA A 2 -13.68 11.47 2.57
C ALA A 2 -12.91 11.70 1.27
N ASN A 3 -12.53 12.96 1.05
CA ASN A 3 -11.64 13.33 -0.03
C ASN A 3 -10.22 12.94 0.38
N LEU A 4 -9.37 12.54 -0.58
CA LEU A 4 -7.96 12.22 -0.30
C LEU A 4 -7.24 13.32 0.53
N ILE A 5 -7.60 14.58 0.30
CA ILE A 5 -7.09 15.73 1.08
C ILE A 5 -7.49 15.64 2.55
N ASP A 6 -8.74 15.28 2.84
CA ASP A 6 -9.22 15.15 4.21
C ASP A 6 -8.63 13.91 4.88
N SER A 7 -8.30 12.87 4.10
CA SER A 7 -7.51 11.74 4.60
C SER A 7 -6.13 12.16 5.07
N TYR A 8 -5.42 13.02 4.32
CA TYR A 8 -4.14 13.56 4.80
C TYR A 8 -4.32 14.35 6.09
N LYS A 9 -5.32 15.24 6.17
CA LYS A 9 -5.58 15.98 7.41
C LYS A 9 -5.76 15.02 8.59
N LYS A 10 -6.58 13.96 8.41
CA LYS A 10 -6.82 12.96 9.44
C LYS A 10 -5.53 12.25 9.86
N VAL A 11 -4.74 11.80 8.90
CA VAL A 11 -3.46 11.14 9.14
C VAL A 11 -2.54 12.05 9.97
N TYR A 12 -2.48 13.33 9.65
CA TYR A 12 -1.67 14.35 10.32
C TYR A 12 -2.21 14.87 11.67
N GLU A 13 -3.35 14.37 12.17
CA GLU A 13 -3.92 14.81 13.46
C GLU A 13 -3.02 14.43 14.65
N ASN A 14 -2.34 13.29 14.62
CA ASN A 14 -1.43 12.87 15.70
C ASN A 14 0.04 13.03 15.32
N LYS A 15 0.60 14.20 15.67
CA LYS A 15 2.02 14.53 15.43
C LYS A 15 2.99 13.52 16.02
N ASN A 16 2.68 12.92 17.18
CA ASN A 16 3.59 11.96 17.82
C ASN A 16 3.68 10.65 17.03
N ALA A 17 2.60 10.22 16.38
CA ALA A 17 2.63 9.05 15.50
C ALA A 17 3.52 9.29 14.27
N HIS A 18 3.57 10.53 13.76
CA HIS A 18 4.46 10.89 12.64
C HIS A 18 5.94 10.81 12.98
N ILE A 19 6.32 11.12 14.23
CA ILE A 19 7.69 10.93 14.70
C ILE A 19 8.05 9.44 14.61
N SER A 20 7.16 8.54 15.08
CA SER A 20 7.36 7.10 14.97
C SER A 20 7.45 6.62 13.52
N LEU A 21 6.60 7.15 12.62
CA LEU A 21 6.63 6.81 11.19
C LEU A 21 7.91 7.31 10.51
N GLY A 22 8.41 8.48 10.88
CA GLY A 22 9.71 8.99 10.43
C GLY A 22 10.87 8.11 10.90
N ILE A 23 10.86 7.68 12.16
CA ILE A 23 11.85 6.73 12.70
C ILE A 23 11.78 5.40 11.93
N ILE A 24 10.59 4.87 11.66
CA ILE A 24 10.42 3.65 10.86
C ILE A 24 11.01 3.83 9.47
N ALA A 25 10.73 4.95 8.79
CA ALA A 25 11.29 5.23 7.47
C ALA A 25 12.82 5.24 7.49
N ILE A 26 13.43 5.92 8.48
CA ILE A 26 14.89 5.96 8.65
C ILE A 26 15.47 4.56 8.84
N ILE A 27 14.93 3.79 9.79
CA ILE A 27 15.45 2.45 10.10
C ILE A 27 15.25 1.52 8.91
N TRP A 28 14.09 1.58 8.25
CA TRP A 28 13.82 0.77 7.06
C TRP A 28 14.83 1.06 5.97
N THR A 29 14.98 2.32 5.56
CA THR A 29 15.92 2.71 4.50
C THR A 29 17.34 2.28 4.85
N LEU A 30 17.80 2.53 6.08
CA LEU A 30 19.14 2.12 6.52
C LEU A 30 19.36 0.60 6.43
N LEU A 31 18.46 -0.20 7.01
CA LEU A 31 18.62 -1.66 7.04
C LEU A 31 18.52 -2.27 5.64
N SER A 32 17.59 -1.77 4.82
CA SER A 32 17.40 -2.17 3.43
C SER A 32 18.67 -1.88 2.62
N THR A 33 19.16 -0.63 2.65
CA THR A 33 20.39 -0.24 1.93
C THR A 33 21.62 -1.01 2.42
N LEU A 34 21.80 -1.20 3.74
CA LEU A 34 22.92 -1.98 4.27
C LEU A 34 22.89 -3.44 3.81
N TRP A 35 21.71 -4.03 3.70
CA TRP A 35 21.55 -5.38 3.17
C TRP A 35 21.92 -5.47 1.69
N ASP A 36 21.47 -4.51 0.88
CA ASP A 36 21.75 -4.48 -0.55
C ASP A 36 23.24 -4.29 -0.82
N ILE A 37 23.91 -3.44 -0.02
CA ILE A 37 25.38 -3.30 -0.03
C ILE A 37 26.04 -4.65 0.27
N LYS A 38 25.66 -5.29 1.38
CA LYS A 38 26.28 -6.54 1.82
C LYS A 38 26.07 -7.68 0.82
N SER A 39 24.91 -7.72 0.16
CA SER A 39 24.57 -8.77 -0.80
C SER A 39 25.04 -8.48 -2.22
N GLY A 40 25.71 -7.35 -2.46
CA GLY A 40 26.17 -6.94 -3.79
C GLY A 40 25.04 -6.57 -4.75
N ASN A 41 23.84 -6.29 -4.23
CA ASN A 41 22.62 -6.03 -5.00
C ASN A 41 22.24 -4.55 -5.08
N ILE A 42 23.18 -3.63 -4.87
CA ILE A 42 22.97 -2.18 -4.79
C ILE A 42 22.15 -1.63 -5.98
N ASN A 43 22.25 -2.26 -7.16
CA ASN A 43 21.56 -1.84 -8.39
C ASN A 43 20.37 -2.73 -8.82
N ASN A 44 19.98 -3.71 -8.00
CA ASN A 44 18.86 -4.59 -8.32
C ASN A 44 17.57 -4.11 -7.63
N TYR A 45 16.52 -3.85 -8.41
CA TYR A 45 15.17 -3.49 -7.92
C TYR A 45 14.43 -4.66 -7.22
N ARG A 46 15.14 -5.54 -6.53
CA ARG A 46 14.56 -6.68 -5.81
C ARG A 46 14.21 -6.25 -4.40
N GLN A 47 13.01 -6.62 -3.93
CA GLN A 47 12.68 -6.46 -2.51
C GLN A 47 13.61 -7.35 -1.68
N ASN A 48 14.29 -6.75 -0.72
CA ASN A 48 15.11 -7.49 0.23
C ASN A 48 14.27 -7.93 1.44
N PRO A 49 14.81 -8.82 2.31
CA PRO A 49 14.05 -9.31 3.46
C PRO A 49 13.60 -8.20 4.42
N PHE A 50 14.36 -7.11 4.55
CA PHE A 50 13.96 -5.98 5.39
C PHE A 50 12.76 -5.25 4.78
N ASP A 51 12.72 -5.05 3.47
CA ASP A 51 11.55 -4.47 2.80
C ASP A 51 10.28 -5.28 3.07
N ILE A 52 10.37 -6.61 3.02
CA ILE A 52 9.23 -7.49 3.32
C ILE A 52 8.78 -7.32 4.78
N ILE A 53 9.73 -7.30 5.73
CA ILE A 53 9.44 -7.13 7.16
C ILE A 53 8.77 -5.77 7.42
N PHE A 54 9.33 -4.69 6.88
CA PHE A 54 8.77 -3.35 7.07
C PHE A 54 7.41 -3.19 6.39
N ASN A 55 7.21 -3.76 5.20
CA ASN A 55 5.91 -3.80 4.55
C ASN A 55 4.84 -4.48 5.41
N ILE A 56 5.19 -5.57 6.12
CA ILE A 56 4.29 -6.26 7.07
C ILE A 56 4.01 -5.37 8.29
N ILE A 57 5.04 -4.76 8.89
CA ILE A 57 4.89 -3.91 10.09
C ILE A 57 4.01 -2.69 9.77
N ILE A 58 4.33 -1.97 8.69
CA ILE A 58 3.60 -0.76 8.26
C ILE A 58 2.19 -1.14 7.81
N GLY A 59 2.04 -2.25 7.09
CA GLY A 59 0.74 -2.77 6.68
C GLY A 59 -0.15 -3.11 7.89
N ALA A 60 0.38 -3.81 8.90
CA ALA A 60 -0.36 -4.13 10.11
C ALA A 60 -0.72 -2.87 10.91
N TYR A 61 0.19 -1.89 10.97
CA TYR A 61 -0.06 -0.61 11.61
C TYR A 61 -1.14 0.22 10.88
N SER A 62 -1.13 0.18 9.55
CA SER A 62 -2.19 0.74 8.70
C SER A 62 -3.53 0.09 8.98
N ILE A 63 -3.61 -1.25 9.02
CA ILE A 63 -4.86 -1.96 9.35
C ILE A 63 -5.36 -1.57 10.74
N GLN A 64 -4.48 -1.43 11.73
CA GLN A 64 -4.86 -0.96 13.07
C GLN A 64 -5.48 0.45 13.02
N PHE A 65 -4.86 1.37 12.28
CA PHE A 65 -5.42 2.71 12.08
C PHE A 65 -6.78 2.67 11.38
N LEU A 66 -6.93 1.85 10.33
CA LEU A 66 -8.20 1.70 9.61
C LEU A 66 -9.29 1.09 10.49
N HIS A 67 -8.94 0.08 11.31
CA HIS A 67 -9.85 -0.51 12.29
C HIS A 67 -10.37 0.53 13.29
N ASN A 68 -9.45 1.31 13.87
CA ASN A 68 -9.82 2.39 14.80
C ASN A 68 -10.69 3.46 14.13
N SER A 69 -10.38 3.79 12.87
CA SER A 69 -11.13 4.78 12.08
C SER A 69 -12.53 4.30 11.71
N ILE A 70 -12.68 3.03 11.35
CA ILE A 70 -13.97 2.44 10.99
C ILE A 70 -14.87 2.38 12.24
N ASN A 71 -14.32 1.91 13.36
CA ASN A 71 -15.04 1.66 14.61
C ASN A 71 -15.05 2.85 15.59
N ASN A 72 -14.50 4.00 15.18
CA ASN A 72 -14.40 5.23 15.98
C ASN A 72 -13.72 5.03 17.37
N ILE A 73 -12.69 4.18 17.41
CA ILE A 73 -11.87 3.95 18.60
C ILE A 73 -10.83 5.08 18.67
N GLU A 74 -10.68 5.71 19.83
CA GLU A 74 -9.73 6.83 20.04
C GLU A 74 -9.87 7.95 18.97
N ASN A 75 -11.11 8.29 18.62
CA ASN A 75 -11.45 9.28 17.57
C ASN A 75 -10.94 8.93 16.16
N GLY A 76 -10.54 7.68 15.91
CA GLY A 76 -10.05 7.23 14.61
C GLY A 76 -8.75 7.90 14.18
N VAL A 77 -7.94 8.36 15.14
CA VAL A 77 -6.64 8.97 14.86
C VAL A 77 -5.57 7.87 14.72
N ILE A 78 -4.47 8.13 14.00
CA ILE A 78 -3.33 7.20 13.97
C ILE A 78 -2.86 6.96 15.42
N PRO A 79 -2.90 5.71 15.91
CA PRO A 79 -2.49 5.42 17.27
C PRO A 79 -0.98 5.62 17.39
N ILE A 80 -0.47 6.00 18.56
CA ILE A 80 0.98 5.98 18.80
C ILE A 80 1.46 4.53 18.61
N LEU A 81 2.64 4.34 18.01
CA LEU A 81 3.22 3.01 17.78
C LEU A 81 3.45 2.28 19.11
N LYS A 82 2.43 1.58 19.58
CA LYS A 82 2.47 0.57 20.64
C LYS A 82 2.63 -0.80 20.00
N LYS A 83 2.77 -1.86 20.80
CA LYS A 83 2.76 -3.24 20.29
C LYS A 83 1.56 -3.45 19.37
N ILE A 84 1.82 -3.67 18.09
CA ILE A 84 0.79 -3.97 17.09
C ILE A 84 0.16 -5.32 17.46
N PRO A 85 -1.18 -5.44 17.53
CA PRO A 85 -1.81 -6.71 17.86
C PRO A 85 -1.42 -7.81 16.87
N TRP A 86 -1.17 -9.02 17.38
CA TRP A 86 -0.76 -10.16 16.56
C TRP A 86 -1.75 -10.47 15.43
N VAL A 87 -3.05 -10.28 15.70
CA VAL A 87 -4.12 -10.47 14.70
C VAL A 87 -3.92 -9.56 13.47
N MET A 88 -3.41 -8.33 13.64
CA MET A 88 -3.16 -7.41 12.53
C MET A 88 -1.98 -7.88 11.68
N LEU A 89 -0.91 -8.37 12.32
CA LEU A 89 0.28 -8.90 11.65
C LEU A 89 -0.04 -10.17 10.86
N VAL A 90 -0.74 -11.13 11.46
CA VAL A 90 -1.17 -12.34 10.76
C VAL A 90 -2.15 -12.00 9.63
N GLY A 91 -3.07 -11.08 9.88
CA GLY A 91 -4.04 -10.63 8.88
C GLY A 91 -3.40 -10.06 7.63
N ILE A 92 -2.43 -9.14 7.78
CA ILE A 92 -1.76 -8.55 6.61
C ILE A 92 -0.93 -9.59 5.83
N ILE A 93 -0.30 -10.54 6.52
CA ILE A 93 0.41 -11.65 5.88
C ILE A 93 -0.56 -12.50 5.06
N GLN A 94 -1.69 -12.90 5.65
CA GLN A 94 -2.70 -13.68 4.96
C GLN A 94 -3.27 -12.94 3.74
N LEU A 95 -3.64 -11.67 3.90
CA LEU A 95 -4.12 -10.82 2.82
C LEU A 95 -3.13 -10.76 1.65
N ASN A 96 -1.84 -10.51 1.94
CA ASN A 96 -0.80 -10.43 0.92
C ASN A 96 -0.53 -11.79 0.25
N ILE A 97 -0.58 -12.90 0.98
CA ILE A 97 -0.43 -14.25 0.39
C ILE A 97 -1.57 -14.55 -0.58
N VAL A 98 -2.82 -14.30 -0.16
CA VAL A 98 -4.00 -14.54 -1.00
C VAL A 98 -3.90 -13.76 -2.30
N TRP A 99 -3.57 -12.47 -2.18
CA TRP A 99 -3.42 -11.61 -3.34
C TRP A 99 -2.22 -11.94 -4.20
N GLY A 100 -1.10 -12.30 -3.58
CA GLY A 100 0.09 -12.77 -4.27
C GLY A 100 -0.19 -14.00 -5.12
N ILE A 101 -0.95 -14.97 -4.61
CA ILE A 101 -1.36 -16.16 -5.35
C ILE A 101 -2.19 -15.76 -6.59
N TYR A 102 -3.17 -14.87 -6.43
CA TYR A 102 -3.97 -14.42 -7.58
C TYR A 102 -3.15 -13.65 -8.61
N ALA A 103 -2.29 -12.74 -8.18
CA ALA A 103 -1.39 -12.02 -9.08
C ALA A 103 -0.47 -13.00 -9.85
N CYS A 104 0.11 -13.99 -9.17
CA CYS A 104 0.93 -15.02 -9.80
C CYS A 104 0.16 -15.82 -10.85
N ILE A 105 -1.08 -16.22 -10.56
CA ILE A 105 -1.92 -16.95 -11.52
C ILE A 105 -2.16 -16.10 -12.78
N PHE A 106 -2.52 -14.81 -12.63
CA PHE A 106 -2.72 -13.92 -13.77
C PHE A 106 -1.45 -13.70 -14.59
N LEU A 107 -0.29 -13.57 -13.93
CA LEU A 107 1.00 -13.43 -14.62
C LEU A 107 1.39 -14.70 -15.38
N ILE A 108 1.19 -15.89 -14.78
CA ILE A 108 1.40 -17.17 -15.46
C ILE A 108 0.47 -17.29 -16.67
N LEU A 109 -0.80 -16.91 -16.53
CA LEU A 109 -1.76 -16.89 -17.64
C LEU A 109 -1.32 -15.95 -18.77
N ALA A 110 -0.78 -14.77 -18.44
CA ALA A 110 -0.26 -13.85 -19.44
C ALA A 110 0.93 -14.45 -20.22
N VAL A 111 1.86 -15.12 -19.52
CA VAL A 111 3.00 -15.80 -20.14
C VAL A 111 2.52 -16.96 -21.03
N LEU A 112 1.62 -17.82 -20.53
CA LEU A 112 1.07 -18.94 -21.28
C LEU A 112 0.30 -18.46 -22.52
N ALA A 113 -0.48 -17.39 -22.40
CA ALA A 113 -1.20 -16.78 -23.51
C ALA A 113 -0.25 -16.35 -24.63
N TYR A 114 0.89 -15.73 -24.27
CA TYR A 114 1.92 -15.38 -25.25
C TYR A 114 2.54 -16.62 -25.88
N MET A 115 2.96 -17.61 -25.09
CA MET A 115 3.61 -18.82 -25.62
C MET A 115 2.71 -19.61 -26.57
N LEU A 116 1.40 -19.65 -26.32
CA LEU A 116 0.45 -20.38 -27.15
C LEU A 116 0.04 -19.62 -28.42
N THR A 117 -0.14 -18.30 -28.32
CA THR A 117 -0.74 -17.51 -29.42
C THR A 117 0.26 -16.65 -30.17
N HIS A 118 1.44 -16.41 -29.59
CA HIS A 118 2.45 -15.42 -30.04
C HIS A 118 1.87 -14.00 -30.24
N PHE A 119 0.68 -13.74 -29.69
CA PHE A 119 -0.04 -12.49 -29.85
C PHE A 119 0.12 -11.62 -28.61
N LEU A 120 0.95 -10.58 -28.72
CA LEU A 120 1.40 -9.77 -27.58
C LEU A 120 0.30 -8.92 -26.93
N ILE A 121 -0.77 -8.61 -27.66
CA ILE A 121 -1.90 -7.82 -27.15
C ILE A 121 -2.66 -8.57 -26.05
N LEU A 122 -2.79 -9.89 -26.15
CA LEU A 122 -3.54 -10.68 -25.17
C LEU A 122 -2.90 -10.66 -23.76
N PRO A 123 -1.58 -10.92 -23.59
CA PRO A 123 -0.88 -10.69 -22.33
C PRO A 123 -1.04 -9.28 -21.77
N ILE A 124 -0.97 -8.24 -22.63
CA ILE A 124 -1.16 -6.85 -22.20
C ILE A 124 -2.56 -6.65 -21.59
N LEU A 125 -3.60 -7.16 -22.24
CA LEU A 125 -4.98 -7.06 -21.72
C LEU A 125 -5.13 -7.77 -20.37
N ILE A 126 -4.49 -8.93 -20.20
CA ILE A 126 -4.49 -9.67 -18.92
C ILE A 126 -3.81 -8.84 -17.82
N ILE A 127 -2.67 -8.20 -18.11
CA ILE A 127 -1.98 -7.34 -17.15
C ILE A 127 -2.83 -6.11 -16.79
N ILE A 128 -3.47 -5.47 -17.76
CA ILE A 128 -4.38 -4.33 -17.52
C ILE A 128 -5.54 -4.77 -16.62
N ALA A 129 -6.13 -5.93 -16.88
CA ALA A 129 -7.21 -6.48 -16.05
C ALA A 129 -6.73 -6.76 -14.61
N LEU A 130 -5.53 -7.30 -14.43
CA LEU A 130 -4.93 -7.51 -13.12
C LEU A 130 -4.75 -6.19 -12.37
N LEU A 131 -4.18 -5.15 -13.01
CA LEU A 131 -4.01 -3.82 -12.42
C LEU A 131 -5.36 -3.18 -12.05
N PHE A 132 -6.38 -3.38 -12.88
CA PHE A 132 -7.73 -2.89 -12.60
C PHE A 132 -8.31 -3.54 -11.35
N ILE A 133 -8.26 -4.87 -11.25
CA ILE A 133 -8.74 -5.63 -10.09
C ILE A 133 -7.93 -5.26 -8.83
N ALA A 134 -6.63 -5.03 -8.98
CA ALA A 134 -5.74 -4.68 -7.88
C ALA A 134 -6.18 -3.42 -7.11
N MET A 135 -6.84 -2.46 -7.78
CA MET A 135 -7.36 -1.27 -7.11
C MET A 135 -8.45 -1.58 -6.09
N PHE A 136 -9.28 -2.62 -6.34
CA PHE A 136 -10.39 -2.98 -5.47
C PHE A 136 -9.94 -3.78 -4.23
N ILE A 137 -8.69 -4.26 -4.21
CA ILE A 137 -8.09 -4.98 -3.08
C ILE A 137 -8.18 -4.18 -1.78
N TYR A 138 -8.02 -2.86 -1.84
CA TYR A 138 -8.08 -2.01 -0.66
C TYR A 138 -9.43 -2.09 0.07
N TYR A 139 -10.53 -2.39 -0.64
CA TYR A 139 -11.81 -2.63 0.02
C TYR A 139 -11.87 -3.97 0.77
N ILE A 140 -11.14 -4.98 0.31
CA ILE A 140 -10.95 -6.24 1.05
C ILE A 140 -10.14 -5.98 2.32
N PHE A 141 -9.13 -5.12 2.25
CA PHE A 141 -8.33 -4.73 3.42
C PHE A 141 -9.19 -3.96 4.43
N LEU A 142 -10.08 -3.08 3.96
CA LEU A 142 -11.06 -2.40 4.81
C LEU A 142 -12.08 -3.36 5.42
N ALA A 143 -12.55 -4.35 4.67
CA ALA A 143 -13.44 -5.38 5.18
C ALA A 143 -12.78 -6.22 6.29
N PHE A 144 -11.50 -6.57 6.11
CA PHE A 144 -10.72 -7.18 7.18
C PHE A 144 -10.57 -6.21 8.37
N ALA A 145 -10.22 -4.95 8.13
CA ALA A 145 -10.04 -3.96 9.19
C ALA A 145 -11.32 -3.71 10.00
N ASP A 146 -12.53 -3.82 9.41
CA ASP A 146 -13.80 -3.61 10.13
C ASP A 146 -14.01 -4.65 11.25
N ASN A 147 -13.92 -5.93 10.90
CA ASN A 147 -14.33 -7.04 11.78
C ASN A 147 -13.18 -7.98 12.22
N LEU A 148 -11.98 -7.80 11.69
CA LEU A 148 -10.79 -8.66 11.90
C LEU A 148 -11.05 -10.14 11.58
N LYS A 149 -12.07 -10.41 10.76
CA LYS A 149 -12.44 -11.76 10.32
C LYS A 149 -11.77 -12.07 8.99
N VAL A 150 -11.24 -13.29 8.91
CA VAL A 150 -10.58 -13.82 7.69
C VAL A 150 -11.59 -14.53 6.76
N LYS A 151 -12.77 -14.87 7.29
CA LYS A 151 -13.82 -15.57 6.55
C LYS A 151 -14.28 -14.73 5.36
N GLY A 152 -14.20 -15.29 4.15
CA GLY A 152 -14.60 -14.61 2.90
C GLY A 152 -13.48 -13.84 2.19
N LEU A 153 -12.31 -13.60 2.83
CA LEU A 153 -11.20 -12.88 2.18
C LEU A 153 -10.59 -13.62 0.98
N PHE A 154 -10.72 -14.95 0.93
CA PHE A 154 -10.31 -15.79 -0.19
C PHE A 154 -11.34 -15.82 -1.33
N ASN A 155 -12.51 -15.21 -1.15
CA ASN A 155 -13.56 -15.26 -2.16
C ASN A 155 -13.40 -14.09 -3.15
N ILE A 156 -12.66 -14.31 -4.24
CA ILE A 156 -12.50 -13.29 -5.30
C ILE A 156 -13.84 -12.81 -5.85
N LYS A 157 -14.88 -13.67 -5.86
CA LYS A 157 -16.20 -13.30 -6.38
C LYS A 157 -16.77 -12.07 -5.67
N LEU A 158 -16.42 -11.90 -4.39
CA LEU A 158 -16.82 -10.76 -3.58
C LEU A 158 -16.35 -9.43 -4.19
N ILE A 159 -15.21 -9.42 -4.87
CA ILE A 159 -14.67 -8.25 -5.56
C ILE A 159 -15.54 -7.87 -6.73
N PHE A 160 -15.94 -8.85 -7.54
CA PHE A 160 -16.85 -8.62 -8.65
C PHE A 160 -18.23 -8.14 -8.18
N ASN A 161 -18.66 -8.53 -6.98
CA ASN A 161 -19.89 -8.03 -6.37
C ASN A 161 -19.78 -6.55 -5.94
N ILE A 162 -18.61 -6.09 -5.48
CA ILE A 162 -18.43 -4.69 -5.03
C ILE A 162 -18.11 -3.71 -6.16
N ILE A 163 -17.52 -4.17 -7.28
CA ILE A 163 -17.10 -3.31 -8.40
C ILE A 163 -18.22 -2.37 -8.88
N PRO A 164 -19.44 -2.84 -9.19
CA PRO A 164 -20.50 -2.00 -9.76
C PRO A 164 -20.86 -0.81 -8.88
N TYR A 165 -20.78 -0.98 -7.56
CA TYR A 165 -21.17 0.05 -6.59
C TYR A 165 -20.03 1.01 -6.28
N THR A 166 -18.77 0.55 -6.33
CA THR A 166 -17.62 1.27 -5.75
C THR A 166 -16.67 1.85 -6.78
N ILE A 167 -16.87 1.56 -8.07
CA ILE A 167 -15.98 2.03 -9.15
C ILE A 167 -15.84 3.55 -9.20
N LYS A 168 -16.94 4.30 -9.05
CA LYS A 168 -16.95 5.76 -9.13
C LYS A 168 -16.15 6.42 -7.98
N PRO A 169 -16.42 6.12 -6.70
CA PRO A 169 -15.63 6.69 -5.61
C PRO A 169 -14.16 6.22 -5.64
N LEU A 170 -13.91 4.94 -5.97
CA LEU A 170 -12.55 4.39 -6.07
C LEU A 170 -11.74 5.15 -7.13
N TYR A 171 -12.23 5.23 -8.37
CA TYR A 171 -11.52 5.87 -9.47
C TYR A 171 -11.22 7.35 -9.19
N LYS A 172 -12.17 8.08 -8.61
CA LYS A 172 -11.96 9.50 -8.23
C LYS A 172 -10.81 9.67 -7.24
N ASN A 173 -10.73 8.79 -6.23
CA ASN A 173 -9.67 8.84 -5.23
C ASN A 173 -8.34 8.32 -5.81
N THR A 174 -8.36 7.29 -6.65
CA THR A 174 -7.18 6.77 -7.34
C THR A 174 -6.55 7.80 -8.27
N ILE A 175 -7.33 8.53 -9.08
CA ILE A 175 -6.77 9.60 -9.94
C ILE A 175 -6.07 10.65 -9.08
N LYS A 176 -6.70 11.11 -8.01
CA LYS A 176 -6.10 12.11 -7.11
C LYS A 176 -4.81 11.60 -6.48
N PHE A 177 -4.80 10.33 -6.07
CA PHE A 177 -3.64 9.65 -5.54
C PHE A 177 -2.50 9.57 -6.56
N LEU A 178 -2.80 9.21 -7.81
CA LEU A 178 -1.82 9.17 -8.89
C LEU A 178 -1.27 10.55 -9.20
N LEU A 179 -2.12 11.57 -9.31
CA LEU A 179 -1.69 12.96 -9.55
C LEU A 179 -0.80 13.49 -8.42
N PHE A 180 -1.16 13.22 -7.17
CA PHE A 180 -0.36 13.61 -6.01
C PHE A 180 0.99 12.89 -5.98
N THR A 181 0.99 11.57 -6.23
CA THR A 181 2.22 10.76 -6.30
C THR A 181 3.13 11.25 -7.43
N LEU A 182 2.57 11.57 -8.60
CA LEU A 182 3.32 12.10 -9.74
C LEU A 182 3.94 13.46 -9.43
N LEU A 183 3.22 14.34 -8.73
CA LEU A 183 3.75 15.62 -8.26
C LEU A 183 4.95 15.43 -7.33
N ILE A 184 4.85 14.53 -6.35
CA ILE A 184 5.96 14.21 -5.44
C ILE A 184 7.16 13.67 -6.21
N VAL A 185 6.93 12.73 -7.14
CA VAL A 185 8.00 12.16 -7.97
C VAL A 185 8.67 13.25 -8.81
N ALA A 186 7.91 14.18 -9.39
CA ALA A 186 8.47 15.30 -10.13
C ALA A 186 9.35 16.20 -9.26
N VAL A 187 8.90 16.52 -8.04
CA VAL A 187 9.71 17.29 -7.07
C VAL A 187 10.96 16.52 -6.66
N TYR A 188 10.84 15.22 -6.41
CA TYR A 188 11.96 14.34 -6.07
C TYR A 188 13.03 14.33 -7.17
N ILE A 189 12.63 14.13 -8.43
CA ILE A 189 13.52 14.15 -9.58
C ILE A 189 14.17 15.54 -9.72
N LEU A 190 13.39 16.61 -9.57
CA LEU A 190 13.92 17.98 -9.65
C LEU A 190 15.02 18.22 -8.60
N LEU A 191 14.80 17.82 -7.35
CA LEU A 191 15.80 17.93 -6.28
C LEU A 191 17.07 17.15 -6.62
N TYR A 192 16.94 15.93 -7.16
CA TYR A 192 18.08 15.13 -7.62
C TYR A 192 18.87 15.80 -8.74
N VAL A 193 18.18 16.33 -9.74
CA VAL A 193 18.82 17.02 -10.87
C VAL A 193 19.57 18.25 -10.38
N LEU A 194 18.95 19.06 -9.50
CA LEU A 194 19.61 20.24 -8.93
C LEU A 194 20.82 19.87 -8.05
N ALA A 195 20.71 18.81 -7.25
CA ALA A 195 21.82 18.30 -6.44
C ALA A 195 22.98 17.80 -7.31
N GLY A 196 22.68 17.05 -8.38
CA GLY A 196 23.67 16.58 -9.34
C GLY A 196 24.36 17.69 -10.13
N LEU A 197 23.61 18.73 -10.53
CA LEU A 197 24.17 19.90 -11.21
C LEU A 197 25.06 20.76 -10.29
N SER A 198 24.76 20.80 -9.00
CA SER A 198 25.57 21.51 -7.99
C SER A 198 26.70 20.67 -7.42
N GLY A 199 26.75 19.37 -7.72
CA GLY A 199 27.71 18.41 -7.16
C GLY A 199 27.49 18.09 -5.67
N VAL A 200 26.39 18.56 -5.08
CA VAL A 200 26.06 18.39 -3.65
C VAL A 200 25.70 16.93 -3.34
N ASP A 201 25.15 16.23 -4.34
CA ASP A 201 24.82 14.81 -4.27
C ASP A 201 26.05 13.93 -3.95
N LYS A 202 27.26 14.37 -4.35
CA LYS A 202 28.49 13.58 -4.22
C LYS A 202 29.40 13.93 -3.04
N ILE A 203 28.99 14.86 -2.17
CA ILE A 203 29.88 15.41 -1.12
C ILE A 203 30.32 14.34 -0.12
N ILE A 204 29.42 13.43 0.27
CA ILE A 204 29.70 12.40 1.28
C ILE A 204 29.43 11.03 0.66
N ASN A 205 30.49 10.36 0.24
CA ASN A 205 30.45 8.99 -0.29
C ASN A 205 30.39 7.98 0.86
N ILE A 206 29.46 7.03 0.77
CA ILE A 206 29.33 5.91 1.71
C ILE A 206 30.03 4.67 1.14
N THR A 207 29.65 4.22 -0.07
CA THR A 207 30.25 3.06 -0.78
C THR A 207 29.76 2.94 -2.22
N ASN A 208 30.59 2.47 -3.17
CA ASN A 208 30.18 2.07 -4.54
C ASN A 208 29.12 2.98 -5.19
N ASP A 209 29.39 4.29 -5.25
CA ASP A 209 28.51 5.33 -5.80
C ASP A 209 27.19 5.59 -5.03
N LEU A 210 27.05 5.06 -3.82
CA LEU A 210 26.01 5.46 -2.87
C LEU A 210 26.51 6.63 -2.01
N TYR A 211 25.77 7.74 -2.04
CA TYR A 211 26.09 8.94 -1.29
C TYR A 211 25.09 9.18 -0.15
N LEU A 212 25.48 10.00 0.83
CA LEU A 212 24.58 10.40 1.92
C LEU A 212 23.30 11.06 1.42
N PHE A 213 23.40 11.82 0.33
CA PHE A 213 22.25 12.44 -0.31
C PHE A 213 21.23 11.40 -0.79
N ASP A 214 21.69 10.28 -1.36
CA ASP A 214 20.81 9.19 -1.79
C ASP A 214 20.03 8.59 -0.64
N LEU A 215 20.73 8.36 0.48
CA LEU A 215 20.11 7.83 1.69
C LEU A 215 19.04 8.80 2.23
N LEU A 216 19.34 10.10 2.30
CA LEU A 216 18.40 11.11 2.77
C LEU A 216 17.16 11.20 1.90
N MET A 217 17.35 11.22 0.57
CA MET A 217 16.25 11.26 -0.37
C MET A 217 15.40 9.99 -0.29
N ASN A 218 16.02 8.82 -0.18
CA ASN A 218 15.31 7.56 0.01
C ASN A 218 14.51 7.53 1.32
N ILE A 219 15.02 8.09 2.43
CA ILE A 219 14.27 8.22 3.69
C ILE A 219 13.02 9.07 3.48
N ILE A 220 13.15 10.21 2.79
CA ILE A 220 12.02 11.10 2.49
C ILE A 220 11.01 10.38 1.60
N ALA A 221 11.46 9.70 0.55
CA ALA A 221 10.60 8.93 -0.34
C ALA A 221 9.86 7.82 0.42
N SER A 222 10.58 7.03 1.23
CA SER A 222 10.00 5.98 2.09
C SER A 222 8.93 6.55 3.02
N TYR A 223 9.21 7.67 3.70
CA TYR A 223 8.22 8.32 4.55
C TYR A 223 6.97 8.75 3.77
N ILE A 224 7.14 9.36 2.60
CA ILE A 224 6.00 9.80 1.78
C ILE A 224 5.19 8.59 1.29
N VAL A 225 5.84 7.51 0.85
CA VAL A 225 5.18 6.25 0.46
C VAL A 225 4.39 5.69 1.65
N ILE A 226 4.99 5.63 2.84
CA ILE A 226 4.30 5.18 4.06
C ILE A 226 3.02 6.00 4.27
N ILE A 227 3.13 7.32 4.39
CA ILE A 227 1.98 8.20 4.66
C ILE A 227 0.90 8.10 3.58
N THR A 228 1.31 8.12 2.32
CA THR A 228 0.41 8.26 1.18
C THR A 228 -0.26 6.94 0.83
N TRP A 229 0.53 5.87 0.69
CA TRP A 229 0.06 4.57 0.17
C TRP A 229 -0.56 3.71 1.27
N TYR A 230 0.01 3.72 2.47
CA TYR A 230 -0.47 2.86 3.55
C TYR A 230 -1.56 3.52 4.39
N PHE A 231 -1.55 4.84 4.57
CA PHE A 231 -2.50 5.52 5.46
C PHE A 231 -3.54 6.36 4.72
N ALA A 232 -3.11 7.40 3.99
CA ALA A 232 -4.03 8.38 3.41
C ALA A 232 -4.94 7.80 2.32
N PHE A 233 -4.39 7.01 1.40
CA PHE A 233 -5.18 6.42 0.32
C PHE A 233 -6.20 5.39 0.84
N PRO A 234 -5.84 4.38 1.66
CA PRO A 234 -6.82 3.45 2.20
C PRO A 234 -7.89 4.13 3.07
N TYR A 235 -7.51 5.14 3.86
CA TYR A 235 -8.48 5.91 4.65
C TYR A 235 -9.50 6.65 3.76
N SER A 236 -9.08 7.16 2.59
CA SER A 236 -9.98 7.85 1.66
C SER A 236 -11.15 6.99 1.17
N LEU A 237 -11.04 5.67 1.31
CA LEU A 237 -12.03 4.68 0.88
C LEU A 237 -12.97 4.24 2.03
N ILE A 238 -12.78 4.71 3.27
CA ILE A 238 -13.61 4.29 4.42
C ILE A 238 -15.08 4.66 4.23
N ASP A 239 -15.37 5.87 3.76
CA ASP A 239 -16.76 6.33 3.60
C ASP A 239 -17.49 5.49 2.56
N SER A 240 -16.89 5.28 1.38
CA SER A 240 -17.47 4.43 0.34
C SER A 240 -17.57 2.98 0.80
N TYR A 241 -16.63 2.50 1.61
CA TYR A 241 -16.74 1.18 2.24
C TYR A 241 -17.96 1.09 3.18
N LYS A 242 -18.12 2.04 4.10
CA LYS A 242 -19.23 2.07 5.06
C LYS A 242 -20.59 2.19 4.38
N GLU A 243 -20.70 3.04 3.37
CA GLU A 243 -21.96 3.32 2.67
C GLU A 243 -22.34 2.22 1.67
N LEU A 244 -21.36 1.67 0.94
CA LEU A 244 -21.63 0.86 -0.25
C LEU A 244 -21.26 -0.61 -0.11
N ILE A 245 -20.27 -0.96 0.73
CA ILE A 245 -19.75 -2.33 0.83
C ILE A 245 -20.24 -3.03 2.09
N LYS A 246 -20.11 -2.37 3.25
CA LYS A 246 -20.52 -2.94 4.55
C LYS A 246 -21.95 -3.49 4.56
N PRO A 247 -22.95 -2.84 3.92
CA PRO A 247 -24.31 -3.41 3.83
C PRO A 247 -24.40 -4.68 2.97
N ILE A 248 -23.59 -4.80 1.92
CA ILE A 248 -23.56 -5.98 1.03
C ILE A 248 -22.99 -7.18 1.80
N LEU A 249 -21.89 -6.95 2.52
CA LEU A 249 -21.23 -7.99 3.33
C LEU A 249 -22.15 -8.54 4.43
N ARG A 250 -22.93 -7.68 5.09
CA ARG A 250 -23.90 -8.11 6.11
C ARG A 250 -25.02 -8.98 5.53
N LYS A 251 -25.56 -8.62 4.36
CA LYS A 251 -26.60 -9.42 3.68
C LYS A 251 -26.10 -10.81 3.29
N GLU A 252 -24.84 -10.95 2.88
CA GLU A 252 -24.25 -12.26 2.60
C GLU A 252 -24.05 -13.11 3.87
N GLU A 253 -23.68 -12.50 5.01
CA GLU A 253 -23.60 -13.20 6.30
C GLU A 253 -24.98 -13.71 6.76
N ASP A 254 -26.03 -12.89 6.64
CA ASP A 254 -27.41 -13.27 7.03
C ASP A 254 -27.99 -14.38 6.14
N ASN A 255 -27.70 -14.35 4.83
CA ASN A 255 -28.16 -15.38 3.90
C ASN A 255 -27.41 -16.71 4.09
N GLY A 256 -26.16 -16.67 4.55
CA GLY A 256 -25.36 -17.87 4.85
C GLY A 256 -25.66 -18.51 6.20
N ALA A 257 -26.40 -17.84 7.08
CA ALA A 257 -26.88 -18.39 8.35
C ALA A 257 -28.22 -19.15 8.21
N ASN A 258 -28.89 -18.99 7.07
CA ASN A 258 -30.18 -19.62 6.74
C ASN A 258 -30.04 -20.79 5.73
N ALA A 259 -28.83 -21.35 5.58
CA ALA A 259 -28.52 -22.46 4.68
C ALA A 259 -27.91 -23.65 5.44
#